data_AF-A0A7S2W3N8-F1
#
_entry.id   AF-A0A7S2W3N8-F1
#
_cell.length_a   1.000
_cell.length_b   1.000
_cell.length_c   1.000
_cell.angle_alpha   90.00
_cell.angle_beta   90.00
_cell.angle_gamma   90.00
#
_symmetry.space_group_name_H-M   'P 1'
#
loop_
_entity.id
_entity.type
_entity.pdbx_description
1 polymer ?
#
loop_
_entity_poly.entity_id
_entity_poly.type
_entity_poly.pdbx_seq_one_letter_code
_entity_poly.pdbx_strand_id
1 'polypeptide(L)'
;QKFYFSRSGFDYELPPWGEVQIYKNAVESLPLNCGPAVFGLHPNAEIGYLTNATRSLWKNLIDLQPRTVATEEGMSREDVIEASADNIQNSVPDPFDILVVKKKLGVPSPTEVVLLQELERWNMLVLKMASSLVDLKRALKGEIGMSESLDELATALFNGFLPQMWRRLCPDTQKGLGSWVEHFTRRYNQYQSWIQDGEPAVMWLSGLHIPESYLTALVQATCRLKNWPLDKSTLYTQVTKYTNEKQINSRPESGCFVVGLYLEGAAWNEKQLCLGR
;
A
#
# COMPACT_ATOMS: atom_id res chain seq x y z
N GLN A 1 10.65 45.54 -1.56
CA GLN A 1 9.44 44.79 -1.16
C GLN A 1 9.74 44.07 0.15
N LYS A 2 8.86 44.14 1.14
CA LYS A 2 8.99 43.32 2.35
C LYS A 2 8.75 41.86 1.98
N PHE A 3 9.66 40.98 2.37
CA PHE A 3 9.56 39.54 2.15
C PHE A 3 8.78 38.92 3.30
N TYR A 4 7.79 38.09 2.97
CA TYR A 4 6.93 37.38 3.92
C TYR A 4 7.15 35.88 3.71
N PHE A 5 7.44 35.15 4.77
CA PHE A 5 7.55 33.69 4.70
C PHE A 5 6.19 33.03 4.56
N SER A 6 5.18 33.55 5.25
CA SER A 6 3.78 33.20 5.06
C SER A 6 2.90 34.37 5.49
N ARG A 7 1.71 34.47 4.87
CA ARG A 7 0.64 35.42 5.22
C ARG A 7 -0.65 34.72 5.68
N SER A 8 -0.58 33.41 5.89
CA SER A 8 -1.74 32.64 6.34
C SER A 8 -1.88 32.78 7.86
N GLY A 9 -2.77 33.66 8.31
CA GLY A 9 -3.13 33.86 9.72
C GLY A 9 -2.21 34.80 10.50
N PHE A 10 -0.90 34.79 10.22
CA PHE A 10 0.08 35.73 10.78
C PHE A 10 1.10 36.10 9.70
N ASP A 11 1.55 37.35 9.69
CA ASP A 11 2.55 37.85 8.76
C ASP A 11 3.96 37.56 9.30
N TYR A 12 4.53 36.45 8.85
CA TYR A 12 5.89 36.05 9.22
C TYR A 12 6.90 36.88 8.42
N GLU A 13 7.32 38.01 8.99
CA GLU A 13 8.33 38.91 8.45
C GLU A 13 9.71 38.71 9.10
N LEU A 14 10.78 39.06 8.38
CA LEU A 14 12.09 39.25 8.98
C LEU A 14 12.11 40.58 9.77
N PRO A 15 12.50 40.59 11.05
CA PRO A 15 12.64 41.83 11.81
C PRO A 15 13.73 42.71 11.20
N PRO A 16 13.62 44.04 11.33
CA PRO A 16 14.63 44.97 10.83
C PRO A 16 15.95 44.79 11.58
N TRP A 17 17.05 45.05 10.88
CA TRP A 17 18.40 45.01 11.46
C TRP A 17 18.52 45.99 12.63
N GLY A 18 18.97 45.52 13.79
CA GLY A 18 19.19 46.37 14.95
C GLY A 18 19.64 45.60 16.20
N GLU A 19 19.29 46.11 17.38
CA GLU A 19 19.69 45.55 18.67
C GLU A 19 19.00 44.22 19.00
N VAL A 20 19.63 43.41 19.87
CA VAL A 20 19.14 42.08 20.30
C VAL A 20 17.68 42.14 20.81
N GLN A 21 17.28 43.24 21.46
CA GLN A 21 15.93 43.41 21.97
C GLN A 21 14.86 43.43 20.87
N ILE A 22 15.20 43.91 19.67
CA ILE A 22 14.28 43.92 18.52
C ILE A 22 13.98 42.48 18.07
N TYR A 23 15.01 41.63 18.03
CA TYR A 23 14.82 40.21 17.70
C TYR A 23 14.06 39.46 18.78
N LYS A 24 14.32 39.74 20.07
CA LYS A 24 13.58 39.13 21.18
C LYS A 24 12.10 39.48 21.16
N ASN A 25 11.77 40.77 21.02
CA ASN A 25 10.39 41.23 20.91
C ASN A 25 9.69 40.65 19.68
N ALA A 26 10.41 40.48 18.56
CA ALA A 26 9.87 39.85 17.37
C ALA A 26 9.53 38.37 17.61
N VAL A 27 10.41 37.60 18.26
CA VAL A 27 10.14 36.20 18.62
C VAL A 27 8.98 36.08 19.60
N GLU A 28 8.89 36.97 20.59
CA GLU A 28 7.78 37.00 21.55
C GLU A 28 6.43 37.38 20.91
N SER A 29 6.44 38.14 19.82
CA SER A 29 5.23 38.48 19.06
C SER A 29 4.72 37.35 18.17
N LEU A 30 5.52 36.30 17.94
CA LEU A 30 5.11 35.17 17.12
C LEU A 30 4.03 34.34 17.85
N PRO A 31 3.04 33.82 17.11
CA PRO A 31 2.05 32.93 17.69
C PRO A 31 2.71 31.62 18.16
N LEU A 32 2.32 31.16 19.34
CA LEU A 32 2.80 29.90 19.94
C LEU A 32 2.52 28.68 19.02
N ASN A 33 1.39 28.72 18.30
CA ASN A 33 1.04 27.70 17.31
C ASN A 33 1.29 28.26 15.91
N CYS A 34 2.29 27.70 15.24
CA CYS A 34 2.61 28.03 13.85
C CYS A 34 1.96 27.01 12.91
N GLY A 35 1.16 27.48 11.95
CA GLY A 35 0.56 26.61 10.93
C GLY A 35 1.59 26.06 9.93
N PRO A 36 1.27 25.01 9.16
CA PRO A 36 2.21 24.36 8.22
C PRO A 36 2.74 25.28 7.12
N ALA A 37 1.99 26.33 6.79
CA ALA A 37 2.33 27.29 5.77
C ALA A 37 3.61 28.08 6.06
N VAL A 38 4.01 28.20 7.34
CA VAL A 38 5.31 28.80 7.74
C VAL A 38 6.48 27.99 7.16
N PHE A 39 6.30 26.67 7.02
CA PHE A 39 7.26 25.76 6.42
C PHE A 39 7.06 25.60 4.90
N GLY A 40 6.20 26.41 4.29
CA GLY A 40 5.81 26.28 2.89
C GLY A 40 4.91 25.08 2.59
N LEU A 41 4.38 24.39 3.61
CA LEU A 41 3.50 23.24 3.46
C LEU A 41 2.04 23.67 3.29
N HIS A 42 1.25 22.83 2.61
CA HIS A 42 -0.18 23.03 2.49
C HIS A 42 -0.87 22.88 3.87
N PRO A 43 -1.92 23.66 4.21
CA PRO A 43 -2.64 23.54 5.48
C PRO A 43 -3.12 22.11 5.82
N ASN A 44 -3.46 21.32 4.80
CA ASN A 44 -3.86 19.91 4.98
C ASN A 44 -2.78 19.03 5.61
N ALA A 45 -1.50 19.46 5.61
CA ALA A 45 -0.44 18.73 6.30
C ALA A 45 -0.69 18.63 7.81
N GLU A 46 -1.29 19.65 8.43
CA GLU A 46 -1.68 19.63 9.84
C GLU A 46 -2.79 18.60 10.09
N ILE A 47 -3.80 18.55 9.21
CA ILE A 47 -4.87 17.57 9.29
C ILE A 47 -4.30 16.15 9.21
N GLY A 48 -3.37 15.90 8.28
CA GLY A 48 -2.69 14.61 8.14
C GLY A 48 -1.89 14.23 9.39
N TYR A 49 -1.13 15.17 9.95
CA TYR A 49 -0.38 14.98 11.18
C TYR A 49 -1.30 14.65 12.37
N LEU A 50 -2.33 15.46 12.61
CA LEU A 50 -3.27 15.26 13.70
C LEU A 50 -4.03 13.94 13.55
N THR A 51 -4.45 13.60 12.33
CA THR A 51 -5.10 12.32 12.05
C THR A 51 -4.20 11.13 12.39
N ASN A 52 -2.91 11.21 12.04
CA ASN A 52 -1.95 10.16 12.37
C ASN A 52 -1.67 10.09 13.88
N ALA A 53 -1.57 11.22 14.57
CA ALA A 53 -1.41 11.28 16.02
C ALA A 53 -2.63 10.65 16.72
N THR A 54 -3.85 10.99 16.31
CA THR A 54 -5.09 10.39 16.82
C THR A 54 -5.14 8.89 16.57
N ARG A 55 -4.77 8.41 15.36
CA ARG A 55 -4.68 6.97 15.08
C ARG A 55 -3.68 6.27 15.99
N SER A 56 -2.52 6.87 16.25
CA SER A 56 -1.52 6.30 17.15
C SER A 56 -2.04 6.23 18.59
N LEU A 57 -2.76 7.25 19.05
CA LEU A 57 -3.36 7.27 20.37
C LEU A 57 -4.43 6.17 20.51
N TRP A 58 -5.29 5.99 19.50
CA TRP A 58 -6.27 4.89 19.46
C TRP A 58 -5.61 3.52 19.48
N LYS A 59 -4.52 3.33 18.72
CA LYS A 59 -3.77 2.08 18.73
C LYS A 59 -3.22 1.77 20.12
N ASN A 60 -2.59 2.76 20.78
CA ASN A 60 -2.07 2.59 22.14
C ASN A 60 -3.19 2.28 23.15
N LEU A 61 -4.38 2.86 22.97
CA LEU A 61 -5.53 2.58 23.83
C LEU A 61 -6.01 1.13 23.67
N ILE A 62 -6.09 0.62 22.43
CA ILE A 62 -6.42 -0.79 22.15
C ILE A 62 -5.39 -1.72 22.79
N ASP A 63 -4.09 -1.39 22.70
CA ASP A 63 -3.02 -2.20 23.29
C ASP A 63 -3.08 -2.25 24.82
N LEU A 64 -3.62 -1.21 25.47
CA LEU A 64 -3.84 -1.13 26.93
C LEU A 64 -5.13 -1.82 27.39
N GLN A 65 -6.03 -2.19 26.46
CA GLN A 65 -7.30 -2.80 26.83
C GLN A 65 -7.07 -4.17 27.50
N PRO A 66 -7.64 -4.43 28.69
CA PRO A 66 -7.46 -5.70 29.38
C PRO A 66 -7.99 -6.85 28.51
N ARG A 67 -7.14 -7.87 28.31
CA ARG A 67 -7.41 -9.00 27.41
C ARG A 67 -8.44 -9.99 27.96
N THR A 68 -8.86 -9.83 29.21
CA THR A 68 -9.72 -10.75 29.98
C THR A 68 -11.11 -10.20 30.25
N VAL A 69 -11.60 -9.22 29.48
CA VAL A 69 -12.98 -8.75 29.64
C VAL A 69 -13.92 -9.80 29.08
N ALA A 70 -14.27 -10.78 29.92
CA ALA A 70 -15.43 -11.63 29.73
C ALA A 70 -16.65 -10.72 29.74
N THR A 71 -17.22 -10.49 28.56
CA THR A 71 -18.57 -9.94 28.44
C THR A 71 -19.51 -11.10 28.65
N GLU A 72 -20.27 -11.09 29.75
CA GLU A 72 -21.16 -12.19 30.18
C GLU A 72 -22.27 -12.53 29.15
N GLU A 73 -22.44 -11.75 28.08
CA GLU A 73 -23.48 -11.94 27.06
C GLU A 73 -22.97 -11.77 25.60
N GLY A 74 -21.65 -11.84 25.35
CA GLY A 74 -21.05 -11.67 24.01
C GLY A 74 -20.40 -12.95 23.46
N MET A 75 -20.23 -13.03 22.13
CA MET A 75 -19.35 -14.03 21.51
C MET A 75 -17.98 -14.00 22.20
N SER A 76 -17.42 -15.17 22.53
CA SER A 76 -16.13 -15.20 23.19
C SER A 76 -15.05 -14.65 22.25
N ARG A 77 -13.97 -14.11 22.82
CA ARG A 77 -12.81 -13.64 22.03
C ARG A 77 -12.30 -14.72 21.09
N GLU A 78 -12.32 -15.98 21.54
CA GLU A 78 -11.91 -17.14 20.78
C GLU A 78 -12.85 -17.40 19.60
N ASP A 79 -14.17 -17.30 19.79
CA ASP A 79 -15.17 -17.44 18.72
C ASP A 79 -15.00 -16.38 17.63
N VAL A 80 -14.69 -15.13 18.01
CA VAL A 80 -14.46 -14.04 17.05
C VAL A 80 -13.18 -14.27 16.25
N ILE A 81 -12.14 -14.77 16.90
CA ILE A 81 -10.86 -15.10 16.24
C ILE A 81 -11.04 -16.29 15.31
N GLU A 82 -11.74 -17.34 15.73
CA GLU A 82 -12.02 -18.51 14.90
C GLU A 82 -12.87 -18.13 13.68
N ALA A 83 -13.94 -17.36 13.87
CA ALA A 83 -14.77 -16.87 12.76
C ALA A 83 -13.97 -15.99 11.78
N SER A 84 -13.08 -15.13 12.30
CA SER A 84 -12.20 -14.30 11.47
C SER A 84 -11.18 -15.14 10.71
N ALA A 85 -10.59 -16.14 11.37
CA ALA A 85 -9.65 -17.07 10.76
C ALA A 85 -10.33 -17.89 9.65
N ASP A 86 -11.57 -18.35 9.86
CA ASP A 86 -12.37 -19.08 8.88
C ASP A 86 -12.70 -18.23 7.66
N ASN A 87 -13.15 -16.99 7.87
CA ASN A 87 -13.44 -16.07 6.78
C ASN A 87 -12.20 -15.80 5.92
N ILE A 88 -11.03 -15.59 6.55
CA ILE A 88 -9.78 -15.39 5.82
C ILE A 88 -9.37 -16.68 5.13
N GLN A 89 -9.42 -17.82 5.80
CA GLN A 89 -9.03 -19.12 5.24
C GLN A 89 -9.87 -19.46 4.00
N ASN A 90 -11.18 -19.19 4.02
CA ASN A 90 -12.07 -19.38 2.87
C ASN A 90 -11.76 -18.41 1.71
N SER A 91 -11.20 -17.24 2.02
CA SER A 91 -10.79 -16.25 1.01
C SER A 91 -9.40 -16.48 0.43
N VAL A 92 -8.57 -17.31 1.08
CA VAL A 92 -7.20 -17.62 0.66
C VAL A 92 -7.25 -18.66 -0.47
N PRO A 93 -6.84 -18.31 -1.70
CA PRO A 93 -6.83 -19.24 -2.81
C PRO A 93 -5.70 -20.27 -2.69
N ASP A 94 -5.82 -21.36 -3.44
CA ASP A 94 -4.75 -22.34 -3.58
C ASP A 94 -3.48 -21.73 -4.21
N PRO A 95 -2.29 -22.20 -3.81
CA PRO A 95 -1.03 -21.75 -4.38
C PRO A 95 -0.96 -22.10 -5.87
N PHE A 96 -0.29 -21.24 -6.65
CA PHE A 96 -0.12 -21.47 -8.08
C PHE A 96 0.95 -22.53 -8.33
N ASP A 97 0.67 -23.48 -9.23
CA ASP A 97 1.69 -24.42 -9.69
C ASP A 97 2.62 -23.75 -10.73
N ILE A 98 3.76 -23.27 -10.26
CA ILE A 98 4.75 -22.54 -11.05
C ILE A 98 5.28 -23.41 -12.21
N LEU A 99 5.39 -24.73 -12.04
CA LEU A 99 5.89 -25.63 -13.08
C LEU A 99 4.90 -25.73 -14.24
N VAL A 100 3.61 -25.83 -13.91
CA VAL A 100 2.54 -25.84 -14.92
C VAL A 100 2.47 -24.50 -15.64
N VAL A 101 2.56 -23.39 -14.91
CA VAL A 101 2.56 -22.04 -15.51
C VAL A 101 3.77 -21.86 -16.44
N LYS A 102 4.97 -22.24 -15.99
CA LYS A 102 6.19 -22.16 -16.81
C LYS A 102 6.10 -23.02 -18.06
N LYS A 103 5.50 -24.22 -17.97
CA LYS A 103 5.28 -25.10 -19.12
C LYS A 103 4.28 -24.52 -20.13
N LYS A 104 3.24 -23.82 -19.65
CA LYS A 104 2.29 -23.11 -20.52
C LYS A 104 2.93 -21.94 -21.26
N LEU A 105 3.81 -21.18 -20.59
CA LEU A 105 4.47 -20.01 -21.15
C LEU A 105 5.61 -20.35 -22.12
N GLY A 106 6.23 -21.54 -21.99
CA GLY A 106 7.30 -21.97 -22.88
C GLY A 106 8.58 -21.16 -22.69
N VAL A 107 8.91 -20.28 -23.66
CA VAL A 107 10.05 -19.34 -23.56
C VAL A 107 9.54 -18.01 -23.01
N PRO A 108 9.79 -17.70 -21.72
CA PRO A 108 9.18 -16.55 -21.10
C PRO A 108 9.79 -15.25 -21.61
N SER A 109 8.92 -14.32 -22.00
CA SER A 109 9.24 -12.91 -22.21
C SER A 109 9.69 -12.25 -20.89
N PRO A 110 10.38 -11.09 -20.93
CA PRO A 110 10.80 -10.41 -19.70
C PRO A 110 9.67 -10.16 -18.70
N THR A 111 8.46 -9.82 -19.18
CA THR A 111 7.30 -9.55 -18.32
C THR A 111 6.74 -10.84 -17.70
N GLU A 112 6.78 -11.96 -18.43
CA GLU A 112 6.41 -13.28 -17.91
C GLU A 112 7.41 -13.82 -16.89
N VAL A 113 8.71 -13.51 -17.02
CA VAL A 113 9.70 -13.82 -15.98
C VAL A 113 9.37 -13.10 -14.68
N VAL A 114 8.95 -11.83 -14.75
CA VAL A 114 8.49 -11.07 -13.57
C VAL A 114 7.25 -11.72 -12.98
N LEU A 115 6.28 -12.13 -13.80
CA LEU A 115 5.10 -12.87 -13.32
C LEU A 115 5.52 -14.13 -12.53
N LEU A 116 6.44 -14.94 -13.04
CA LEU A 116 6.90 -16.16 -12.33
C LEU A 116 7.51 -15.82 -10.96
N GLN A 117 8.34 -14.78 -10.88
CA GLN A 117 8.93 -14.33 -9.61
C GLN A 117 7.89 -13.78 -8.63
N GLU A 118 6.88 -13.08 -9.14
CA GLU A 118 5.75 -12.58 -8.35
C GLU A 118 4.91 -13.73 -7.79
N LEU A 119 4.67 -14.78 -8.59
CA LEU A 119 3.95 -15.99 -8.18
C LEU A 119 4.71 -16.78 -7.11
N GLU A 120 6.03 -16.90 -7.21
CA GLU A 120 6.87 -17.51 -6.17
C GLU A 120 6.71 -16.80 -4.82
N ARG A 121 6.78 -15.47 -4.83
CA ARG A 121 6.58 -14.66 -3.61
C ARG A 121 5.18 -14.76 -3.07
N TRP A 122 4.18 -14.74 -3.94
CA TRP A 122 2.78 -14.93 -3.59
C TRP A 122 2.55 -16.28 -2.91
N ASN A 123 3.10 -17.36 -3.48
CA ASN A 123 2.97 -18.71 -2.92
C ASN A 123 3.59 -18.82 -1.52
N MET A 124 4.74 -18.18 -1.28
CA MET A 124 5.33 -18.15 0.07
C MET A 124 4.38 -17.49 1.10
N LEU A 125 3.71 -16.41 0.71
CA LEU A 125 2.72 -15.74 1.56
C LEU A 125 1.49 -16.63 1.79
N VAL A 126 0.89 -17.17 0.73
CA VAL A 126 -0.31 -18.04 0.79
C VAL A 126 -0.06 -19.25 1.67
N LEU A 127 1.06 -19.96 1.48
CA LEU A 127 1.41 -21.13 2.27
C LEU A 127 1.58 -20.77 3.74
N LYS A 128 2.24 -19.64 4.04
CA LYS A 128 2.45 -19.19 5.41
C LYS A 128 1.12 -18.79 6.07
N MET A 129 0.23 -18.13 5.34
CA MET A 129 -1.12 -17.81 5.82
C MET A 129 -1.91 -19.08 6.12
N ALA A 130 -2.00 -20.00 5.15
CA ALA A 130 -2.74 -21.25 5.29
C ALA A 130 -2.25 -22.07 6.49
N SER A 131 -0.93 -22.27 6.61
CA SER A 131 -0.36 -23.01 7.75
C SER A 131 -0.64 -22.30 9.08
N SER A 132 -0.45 -20.98 9.14
CA SER A 132 -0.65 -20.20 10.37
C SER A 132 -2.10 -20.18 10.86
N LEU A 133 -3.06 -20.15 9.94
CA LEU A 133 -4.50 -20.19 10.28
C LEU A 133 -4.92 -21.58 10.77
N VAL A 134 -4.42 -22.64 10.13
CA VAL A 134 -4.67 -24.02 10.59
C VAL A 134 -4.08 -24.24 11.99
N ASP A 135 -2.83 -23.84 12.21
CA ASP A 135 -2.16 -23.98 13.50
C ASP A 135 -2.86 -23.16 14.60
N LEU A 136 -3.34 -21.95 14.27
CA LEU A 136 -4.12 -21.13 15.20
C LEU A 136 -5.42 -21.83 15.63
N LYS A 137 -6.19 -22.38 14.67
CA LYS A 137 -7.44 -23.09 14.99
C LYS A 137 -7.20 -24.34 15.84
N ARG A 138 -6.12 -25.07 15.58
CA ARG A 138 -5.73 -26.25 16.39
C ARG A 138 -5.27 -25.84 17.79
N ALA A 139 -4.58 -24.70 17.92
CA ALA A 139 -4.20 -24.14 19.21
C ALA A 139 -5.43 -23.69 20.03
N LEU A 140 -6.42 -23.06 19.40
CA LEU A 140 -7.67 -22.67 20.06
C LEU A 140 -8.46 -23.89 20.58
N LYS A 141 -8.44 -25.00 19.84
CA LYS A 141 -9.05 -26.27 20.28
C LYS A 141 -8.24 -27.03 21.34
N GLY A 142 -7.06 -26.54 21.71
CA GLY A 142 -6.17 -27.18 22.68
C GLY A 142 -5.39 -28.38 22.14
N GLU A 143 -5.37 -28.60 20.82
CA GLU A 143 -4.60 -29.70 20.20
C GLU A 143 -3.10 -29.42 20.14
N ILE A 144 -2.71 -28.15 20.06
CA ILE A 144 -1.32 -27.68 20.00
C ILE A 144 -1.15 -26.60 21.06
N GLY A 145 0.04 -26.52 21.68
CA GLY A 145 0.37 -25.43 22.58
C GLY A 145 0.41 -24.07 21.87
N MET A 146 -0.15 -23.05 22.52
CA MET A 146 -0.11 -21.66 22.02
C MET A 146 1.33 -21.13 22.06
N SER A 147 1.92 -20.87 20.89
CA SER A 147 3.22 -20.21 20.78
C SER A 147 3.07 -18.69 20.80
N GLU A 148 4.14 -17.95 21.14
CA GLU A 148 4.15 -16.48 21.08
C GLU A 148 3.71 -15.95 19.71
N SER A 149 4.18 -16.58 18.62
CA SER A 149 3.80 -16.19 17.26
C SER A 149 2.31 -16.42 16.93
N LEU A 150 1.68 -17.44 17.53
CA LEU A 150 0.26 -17.71 17.37
C LEU A 150 -0.60 -16.76 18.23
N ASP A 151 -0.11 -16.38 19.41
CA ASP A 151 -0.78 -15.36 20.25
C ASP A 151 -0.74 -13.97 19.62
N GLU A 152 0.39 -13.59 19.00
CA GLU A 152 0.49 -12.37 18.21
C GLU A 152 -0.49 -12.39 17.02
N LEU A 153 -0.59 -13.53 16.31
CA LEU A 153 -1.54 -13.72 15.22
C LEU A 153 -2.98 -13.57 15.70
N ALA A 154 -3.35 -14.27 16.79
CA ALA A 154 -4.67 -14.21 17.40
C ALA A 154 -5.06 -12.78 17.80
N THR A 155 -4.13 -12.06 18.42
CA THR A 155 -4.33 -10.67 18.85
C THR A 155 -4.45 -9.72 17.66
N ALA A 156 -3.63 -9.91 16.62
CA ALA A 156 -3.71 -9.10 15.40
C ALA A 156 -5.05 -9.31 14.67
N LEU A 157 -5.53 -10.56 14.57
CA LEU A 157 -6.82 -10.88 13.96
C LEU A 157 -7.98 -10.24 14.74
N PHE A 158 -7.97 -10.36 16.07
CA PHE A 158 -8.98 -9.75 16.93
C PHE A 158 -9.02 -8.22 16.81
N ASN A 159 -7.84 -7.58 16.76
CA ASN A 159 -7.73 -6.12 16.63
C ASN A 159 -7.91 -5.62 15.18
N GLY A 160 -8.11 -6.51 14.20
CA GLY A 160 -8.24 -6.15 12.78
C GLY A 160 -6.95 -5.60 12.16
N PHE A 161 -5.79 -5.92 12.72
CA PHE A 161 -4.48 -5.55 12.18
C PHE A 161 -3.87 -6.68 11.36
N LEU A 162 -3.00 -6.31 10.41
CA LEU A 162 -2.23 -7.28 9.65
C LEU A 162 -1.16 -7.94 10.56
N PRO A 163 -1.18 -9.28 10.72
CA PRO A 163 -0.19 -10.00 11.51
C PRO A 163 1.25 -9.78 11.01
N GLN A 164 2.20 -9.64 11.93
CA GLN A 164 3.59 -9.33 11.59
C GLN A 164 4.25 -10.42 10.74
N MET A 165 3.88 -11.69 10.97
CA MET A 165 4.37 -12.82 10.19
C MET A 165 3.96 -12.76 8.71
N TRP A 166 2.79 -12.20 8.40
CA TRP A 166 2.35 -11.97 7.02
C TRP A 166 2.95 -10.70 6.45
N ARG A 167 3.03 -9.63 7.25
CA ARG A 167 3.61 -8.34 6.85
C ARG A 167 5.05 -8.49 6.32
N ARG A 168 5.87 -9.35 6.93
CA ARG A 168 7.25 -9.63 6.46
C ARG A 168 7.32 -10.22 5.04
N LEU A 169 6.25 -10.85 4.58
CA LEU A 169 6.13 -11.49 3.26
C LEU A 169 5.29 -10.66 2.28
N CYS A 170 4.79 -9.50 2.71
CA CYS A 170 3.98 -8.59 1.90
C CYS A 170 4.78 -7.34 1.53
N PRO A 171 4.36 -6.63 0.48
CA PRO A 171 4.74 -5.24 0.28
C PRO A 171 4.36 -4.39 1.50
N ASP A 172 5.15 -3.35 1.76
CA ASP A 172 4.89 -2.42 2.85
C ASP A 172 3.47 -1.85 2.75
N THR A 173 2.68 -2.02 3.81
CA THR A 173 1.28 -1.63 3.82
C THR A 173 0.84 -1.11 5.17
N GLN A 174 0.03 -0.04 5.13
CA GLN A 174 -0.67 0.52 6.28
C GLN A 174 -2.16 0.15 6.31
N LYS A 175 -2.60 -0.77 5.43
CA LYS A 175 -3.99 -1.22 5.37
C LYS A 175 -4.33 -2.06 6.61
N GLY A 176 -5.53 -1.85 7.15
CA GLY A 176 -6.13 -2.77 8.13
C GLY A 176 -6.51 -4.09 7.48
N LEU A 177 -6.71 -5.13 8.29
CA LEU A 177 -6.90 -6.52 7.85
C LEU A 177 -7.98 -6.66 6.77
N GLY A 178 -9.18 -6.09 6.97
CA GLY A 178 -10.27 -6.18 6.00
C GLY A 178 -9.92 -5.58 4.64
N SER A 179 -9.44 -4.34 4.61
CA SER A 179 -9.01 -3.68 3.37
C SER A 179 -7.79 -4.35 2.71
N TRP A 180 -6.95 -5.02 3.51
CA TRP A 180 -5.82 -5.79 3.01
C TRP A 180 -6.28 -7.10 2.37
N VAL A 181 -7.28 -7.80 2.93
CA VAL A 181 -7.86 -9.01 2.32
C VAL A 181 -8.50 -8.68 0.96
N GLU A 182 -9.24 -7.57 0.84
CA GLU A 182 -9.78 -7.12 -0.45
C GLU A 182 -8.67 -6.85 -1.48
N HIS A 183 -7.60 -6.18 -1.04
CA HIS A 183 -6.42 -5.93 -1.88
C HIS A 183 -5.73 -7.24 -2.30
N PHE A 184 -5.64 -8.20 -1.38
CA PHE A 184 -5.07 -9.53 -1.60
C PHE A 184 -5.89 -10.31 -2.63
N THR A 185 -7.22 -10.36 -2.51
CA THR A 185 -8.10 -11.02 -3.49
C THR A 185 -8.01 -10.38 -4.87
N ARG A 186 -8.00 -9.03 -4.95
CA ARG A 186 -7.82 -8.32 -6.22
C ARG A 186 -6.48 -8.66 -6.88
N ARG A 187 -5.42 -8.79 -6.09
CA ARG A 187 -4.07 -9.16 -6.56
C ARG A 187 -4.04 -10.58 -7.10
N TYR A 188 -4.69 -11.53 -6.42
CA TYR A 188 -4.85 -12.90 -6.93
C TYR A 188 -5.54 -12.92 -8.29
N ASN A 189 -6.65 -12.17 -8.43
CA ASN A 189 -7.40 -12.10 -9.68
C ASN A 189 -6.54 -11.54 -10.83
N GLN A 190 -5.70 -10.53 -10.58
CA GLN A 190 -4.77 -10.00 -11.58
C GLN A 190 -3.75 -11.05 -12.02
N TYR A 191 -3.17 -11.83 -11.10
CA TYR A 191 -2.24 -12.90 -11.47
C TYR A 191 -2.93 -14.02 -12.22
N GLN A 192 -4.13 -14.42 -11.79
CA GLN A 192 -4.90 -15.46 -12.45
C GLN A 192 -5.28 -15.05 -13.88
N SER A 193 -5.78 -13.83 -14.09
CA SER A 193 -6.07 -13.31 -15.43
C SER A 193 -4.80 -13.23 -16.27
N TRP A 194 -3.66 -12.85 -15.68
CA TRP A 194 -2.39 -12.79 -16.40
C TRP A 194 -1.93 -14.18 -16.85
N ILE A 195 -2.13 -15.23 -16.04
CA ILE A 195 -1.81 -16.61 -16.42
C ILE A 195 -2.74 -17.14 -17.53
N GLN A 196 -4.02 -16.77 -17.51
CA GLN A 196 -5.05 -17.32 -18.42
C GLN A 196 -5.10 -16.59 -19.76
N ASP A 197 -5.15 -15.27 -19.73
CA ASP A 197 -5.42 -14.41 -20.88
C ASP A 197 -4.15 -13.70 -21.40
N GLY A 198 -3.04 -13.78 -20.65
CA GLY A 198 -1.79 -13.09 -20.96
C GLY A 198 -1.69 -11.72 -20.31
N GLU A 199 -0.67 -10.94 -20.69
CA GLU A 199 -0.38 -9.65 -20.04
C GLU A 199 -1.57 -8.67 -20.16
N PRO A 200 -2.07 -8.11 -19.04
CA PRO A 200 -3.25 -7.25 -19.06
C PRO A 200 -2.97 -5.94 -19.82
N ALA A 201 -3.97 -5.44 -20.55
CA ALA A 201 -3.86 -4.18 -21.28
C ALA A 201 -3.66 -2.97 -20.34
N VAL A 202 -4.27 -3.03 -19.15
CA VAL A 202 -4.10 -2.08 -18.05
C VAL A 202 -3.50 -2.81 -16.86
N MET A 203 -2.26 -2.47 -16.51
CA MET A 203 -1.56 -3.05 -15.38
C MET A 203 -1.90 -2.29 -14.08
N TRP A 204 -2.43 -3.00 -13.09
CA TRP A 204 -2.58 -2.46 -11.75
C TRP A 204 -1.25 -2.55 -11.00
N LEU A 205 -0.49 -1.45 -11.03
CA LEU A 205 0.91 -1.42 -10.60
C LEU A 205 1.04 -1.62 -9.09
N SER A 206 0.12 -1.05 -8.30
CA SER A 206 0.09 -1.23 -6.85
C SER A 206 -0.32 -2.65 -6.41
N GLY A 207 -0.80 -3.48 -7.35
CA GLY A 207 -1.09 -4.89 -7.10
C GLY A 207 0.16 -5.78 -7.14
N LEU A 208 1.28 -5.32 -7.72
CA LEU A 208 2.51 -6.10 -7.80
C LEU A 208 3.30 -6.04 -6.49
N HIS A 209 4.10 -7.07 -6.21
CA HIS A 209 5.03 -7.04 -5.08
C HIS A 209 6.12 -6.00 -5.32
N ILE A 210 6.77 -6.11 -6.48
CA ILE A 210 7.89 -5.27 -6.89
C ILE A 210 7.54 -4.65 -8.25
N PRO A 211 6.87 -3.49 -8.26
CA PRO A 211 6.47 -2.84 -9.51
C PRO A 211 7.67 -2.42 -10.37
N GLU A 212 8.82 -2.13 -9.75
CA GLU A 212 10.06 -1.75 -10.43
C GLU A 212 10.59 -2.84 -11.37
N SER A 213 10.48 -4.11 -10.96
CA SER A 213 10.85 -5.26 -11.79
C SER A 213 10.01 -5.32 -13.05
N TYR A 214 8.70 -5.06 -12.94
CA TYR A 214 7.81 -5.02 -14.09
C TYR A 214 8.12 -3.86 -15.03
N LEU A 215 8.35 -2.66 -14.51
CA LEU A 215 8.73 -1.50 -15.32
C LEU A 215 10.05 -1.75 -16.07
N THR A 216 11.02 -2.37 -15.42
CA THR A 216 12.31 -2.74 -16.04
C THR A 216 12.11 -3.79 -17.13
N ALA A 217 11.30 -4.82 -16.88
CA ALA A 217 10.95 -5.84 -17.86
C ALA A 217 10.22 -5.23 -19.08
N LEU A 218 9.38 -4.22 -18.87
CA LEU A 218 8.68 -3.51 -19.94
C LEU A 218 9.66 -2.75 -20.86
N VAL A 219 10.67 -2.08 -20.28
CA VAL A 219 11.76 -1.46 -21.05
C VAL A 219 12.51 -2.51 -21.85
N GLN A 220 12.89 -3.63 -21.22
CA GLN A 220 13.62 -4.71 -21.89
C GLN A 220 12.82 -5.32 -23.05
N ALA A 221 11.52 -5.58 -22.85
CA ALA A 221 10.63 -6.10 -23.88
C ALA A 221 10.53 -5.14 -25.07
N THR A 222 10.37 -3.84 -24.79
CA THR A 222 10.28 -2.80 -25.83
C THR A 222 11.60 -2.64 -26.59
N CYS A 223 12.75 -2.69 -25.89
CA CYS A 223 14.07 -2.62 -26.50
C CYS A 223 14.33 -3.79 -27.45
N ARG A 224 13.91 -5.02 -27.05
CA ARG A 224 14.01 -6.21 -27.91
C ARG A 224 13.11 -6.10 -29.14
N LEU A 225 11.89 -5.62 -28.98
CA LEU A 225 10.93 -5.46 -30.08
C LEU A 225 11.41 -4.42 -31.11
N LYS A 226 11.98 -3.31 -30.64
CA LYS A 226 12.45 -2.20 -31.50
C LYS A 226 13.93 -2.26 -31.87
N ASN A 227 14.66 -3.27 -31.42
CA ASN A 227 16.12 -3.37 -31.54
C ASN A 227 16.87 -2.12 -31.03
N TRP A 228 16.44 -1.57 -29.89
CA TRP A 228 17.06 -0.40 -29.26
C TRP A 228 18.09 -0.80 -28.19
N PRO A 229 19.15 0.00 -28.00
CA PRO A 229 20.10 -0.21 -26.91
C PRO A 229 19.45 0.10 -25.56
N LEU A 230 19.58 -0.82 -24.60
CA LEU A 230 19.01 -0.68 -23.25
C LEU A 230 19.58 0.54 -22.52
N ASP A 231 20.89 0.79 -22.65
CA ASP A 231 21.60 1.85 -21.94
C ASP A 231 21.17 3.29 -22.31
N LYS A 232 20.49 3.45 -23.46
CA LYS A 232 19.99 4.74 -23.93
C LYS A 232 18.47 4.85 -23.88
N SER A 233 17.81 3.84 -23.31
CA SER A 233 16.35 3.77 -23.25
C SER A 233 15.89 4.14 -21.84
N THR A 234 14.91 5.03 -21.75
CA THR A 234 14.29 5.43 -20.49
C THR A 234 12.77 5.37 -20.57
N LEU A 235 12.13 5.25 -19.42
CA LEU A 235 10.68 5.30 -19.30
C LEU A 235 10.22 6.76 -19.33
N TYR A 236 9.17 7.01 -20.10
CA TYR A 236 8.43 8.26 -20.05
C TYR A 236 6.97 7.95 -19.70
N THR A 237 6.40 8.76 -18.81
CA THR A 237 5.02 8.60 -18.34
C THR A 237 4.16 9.77 -18.82
N GLN A 238 2.95 9.46 -19.27
CA GLN A 238 1.96 10.44 -19.68
C GLN A 238 0.60 10.05 -19.14
N VAL A 239 -0.11 11.01 -18.55
CA VAL A 239 -1.50 10.81 -18.14
C VAL A 239 -2.39 10.85 -19.37
N THR A 240 -3.19 9.81 -19.55
CA THR A 240 -4.10 9.68 -20.69
C THR A 240 -5.41 10.43 -20.45
N LYS A 241 -6.22 10.60 -21.51
CA LYS A 241 -7.59 11.12 -21.40
C LYS A 241 -8.60 10.06 -20.92
N TYR A 242 -8.19 8.80 -20.84
CA TYR A 242 -9.07 7.71 -20.42
C TYR A 242 -9.30 7.79 -18.91
N THR A 243 -10.56 7.73 -18.51
CA THR A 243 -10.96 7.77 -17.09
C THR A 243 -11.26 6.38 -16.54
N ASN A 244 -11.53 5.40 -17.41
CA ASN A 244 -11.89 4.04 -17.01
C ASN A 244 -11.11 2.99 -17.80
N GLU A 245 -10.74 1.90 -17.12
CA GLU A 245 -10.04 0.75 -17.70
C GLU A 245 -10.81 0.14 -18.89
N LYS A 246 -12.15 0.13 -18.82
CA LYS A 246 -13.04 -0.43 -19.86
C LYS A 246 -13.04 0.34 -21.18
N GLN A 247 -12.50 1.55 -21.21
CA GLN A 247 -12.39 2.33 -22.46
C GLN A 247 -11.19 1.90 -23.31
N ILE A 248 -10.30 1.07 -22.75
CA ILE A 248 -9.08 0.63 -23.39
C ILE A 248 -9.33 -0.75 -24.02
N ASN A 249 -9.48 -0.76 -25.35
CA ASN A 249 -9.77 -1.99 -26.09
C ASN A 249 -8.52 -2.79 -26.47
N SER A 250 -7.33 -2.16 -26.50
CA SER A 250 -6.09 -2.81 -26.89
C SER A 250 -4.87 -2.23 -26.18
N ARG A 251 -3.86 -3.07 -26.01
CA ARG A 251 -2.54 -2.67 -25.49
C ARG A 251 -1.87 -1.68 -26.44
N PRO A 252 -1.10 -0.69 -25.94
CA PRO A 252 -0.26 0.14 -26.80
C PRO A 252 0.85 -0.70 -27.45
N GLU A 253 1.33 -0.27 -28.63
CA GLU A 253 2.44 -0.91 -29.34
C GLU A 253 3.75 -0.91 -28.53
N SER A 254 3.90 0.04 -27.60
CA SER A 254 5.03 0.09 -26.67
C SER A 254 4.56 0.58 -25.31
N GLY A 255 4.93 -0.16 -24.27
CA GLY A 255 4.55 0.15 -22.90
C GLY A 255 3.29 -0.56 -22.42
N CYS A 256 2.66 0.02 -21.40
CA CYS A 256 1.42 -0.46 -20.80
C CYS A 256 0.61 0.75 -20.28
N PHE A 257 -0.70 0.59 -20.15
CA PHE A 257 -1.50 1.50 -19.35
C PHE A 257 -1.41 1.09 -17.89
N VAL A 258 -1.42 2.06 -16.98
CA VAL A 258 -1.22 1.82 -15.55
C VAL A 258 -2.39 2.38 -14.76
N VAL A 259 -2.81 1.64 -13.73
CA VAL A 259 -3.82 2.06 -12.76
C VAL A 259 -3.32 1.81 -11.32
N GLY A 260 -3.98 2.43 -10.34
CA GLY A 260 -3.68 2.27 -8.92
C GLY A 260 -2.64 3.24 -8.36
N LEU A 261 -2.35 4.32 -9.09
CA LEU A 261 -1.51 5.41 -8.61
C LEU A 261 -2.37 6.46 -7.92
N TYR A 262 -1.87 6.96 -6.79
CA TYR A 262 -2.47 8.06 -6.05
C TYR A 262 -1.65 9.32 -6.27
N LEU A 263 -2.34 10.45 -6.31
CA LEU A 263 -1.71 11.75 -6.44
C LEU A 263 -1.89 12.51 -5.13
N GLU A 264 -0.78 12.89 -4.51
CA GLU A 264 -0.77 13.61 -3.24
C GLU A 264 -0.30 15.05 -3.44
N GLY A 265 -0.95 16.00 -2.78
CA GLY A 265 -0.57 17.41 -2.82
C GLY A 265 -1.00 18.20 -4.06
N ALA A 266 -1.70 17.57 -4.99
CA ALA A 266 -2.32 18.21 -6.14
C ALA A 266 -3.58 17.43 -6.57
N ALA A 267 -4.32 17.97 -7.54
CA ALA A 267 -5.45 17.29 -8.18
C ALA A 267 -5.24 17.28 -9.70
N TRP A 268 -5.60 16.19 -10.37
CA TRP A 268 -5.54 16.16 -11.83
C TRP A 268 -6.76 16.87 -12.42
N ASN A 269 -6.54 17.91 -13.22
CA ASN A 269 -7.62 18.60 -13.93
C ASN A 269 -7.85 17.95 -15.29
N GLU A 270 -8.94 17.19 -15.42
CA GLU A 270 -9.29 16.46 -16.65
C GLU A 270 -9.48 17.37 -17.88
N LYS A 271 -9.94 18.61 -17.67
CA LYS A 271 -10.20 19.55 -18.78
C LYS A 271 -8.94 20.17 -19.34
N GLN A 272 -7.98 20.48 -18.47
CA GLN A 272 -6.73 21.14 -18.83
C GLN A 272 -5.54 20.18 -18.96
N LEU A 273 -5.73 18.90 -18.60
CA LEU A 273 -4.69 17.87 -18.56
C LEU A 273 -3.44 18.34 -17.82
N CYS A 274 -3.64 19.02 -16.70
CA CYS A 274 -2.59 19.57 -15.88
C CYS A 274 -2.85 19.32 -14.39
N LEU A 275 -1.79 19.45 -13.60
CA LEU A 275 -1.90 19.43 -12.15
C LEU A 275 -2.51 20.76 -11.67
N GLY A 276 -3.72 20.67 -11.13
CA GLY A 276 -4.34 21.72 -10.36
C GLY A 276 -3.96 21.61 -8.88
N ARG A 277 -4.19 22.71 -8.17
CA ARG A 277 -4.11 22.77 -6.71
C ARG A 277 -5.48 22.50 -6.10
#